data_AF-A0A8B7SG18-F1
#
_entry.id   AF-A0A8B7SG18-F1
#
_cell.length_a   1.000
_cell.length_b   1.000
_cell.length_c   1.000
_cell.angle_alpha   90.00
_cell.angle_beta   90.00
_cell.angle_gamma   90.00
#
_symmetry.space_group_name_H-M   'P 1'
#
loop_
_entity.id
_entity.type
_entity.pdbx_description
1 polymer ?
#
loop_
_entity_poly.entity_id
_entity_poly.type
_entity_poly.pdbx_seq_one_letter_code
_entity_poly.pdbx_strand_id
1 'polypeptide(L)'
;MSSSLAGPDCCGGLGNIDFRQADLCVMTRLLGYVDPLDPYFVAAVLTIAFNPLFWNVVARWEQKTRKLSGAFGSPYLACYALGGAILFLNVLRSHCFTQAMLSQPRMDSLDNPVAYQVGLALLAVGSVLVLSSFFALGFTGTFLGDYFGILKEARVTTFPFNILDNPMYWGSTANYLGWAIMHASPAGLGLTAVVALIYVVAILYEEPFTAEIYRQKSSQFHKRS
;
A
#
# COMPACT_ATOMS: atom_id res chain seq x y z
N MET A 1 44.48 -2.46 -22.12
CA MET A 1 44.01 -3.77 -21.62
C MET A 1 42.58 -3.56 -21.15
N SER A 2 41.63 -3.70 -22.06
CA SER A 2 40.20 -3.51 -21.78
C SER A 2 39.59 -4.88 -21.55
N SER A 3 39.35 -5.23 -20.30
CA SER A 3 38.64 -6.44 -19.91
C SER A 3 37.15 -6.25 -20.22
N SER A 4 36.73 -6.70 -21.40
CA SER A 4 35.32 -6.93 -21.73
C SER A 4 34.82 -8.11 -20.89
N LEU A 5 34.07 -7.83 -19.83
CA LEU A 5 33.27 -8.84 -19.14
C LEU A 5 32.03 -9.10 -20.00
N ALA A 6 32.14 -10.09 -20.90
CA ALA A 6 31.00 -10.62 -21.63
C ALA A 6 29.98 -11.19 -20.62
N GLY A 7 28.81 -10.56 -20.53
CA GLY A 7 27.67 -11.11 -19.79
C GLY A 7 27.19 -12.42 -20.45
N PRO A 8 26.60 -13.34 -19.69
CA PRO A 8 26.20 -14.65 -20.20
C PRO A 8 25.11 -14.55 -21.28
N ASP A 9 25.33 -15.22 -22.42
CA ASP A 9 24.37 -15.35 -23.52
C ASP A 9 23.14 -16.17 -23.07
N CYS A 10 22.00 -15.49 -22.90
CA CYS A 10 20.73 -16.08 -22.44
C CYS A 10 19.87 -16.71 -23.57
N CYS A 11 20.40 -16.84 -24.80
CA CYS A 11 19.67 -17.34 -25.97
C CYS A 11 20.14 -18.74 -26.43
N GLY A 12 20.52 -19.62 -25.48
CA GLY A 12 20.77 -21.03 -25.77
C GLY A 12 19.47 -21.84 -25.72
N GLY A 13 19.12 -22.51 -26.83
CA GLY A 13 17.88 -23.28 -26.99
C GLY A 13 17.65 -24.39 -25.95
N LEU A 14 16.44 -24.97 -25.99
CA LEU A 14 15.80 -25.93 -25.06
C LEU A 14 16.56 -27.27 -24.81
N GLY A 15 17.84 -27.20 -24.41
CA GLY A 15 18.64 -28.35 -24.00
C GLY A 15 19.30 -28.07 -22.66
N ASN A 16 18.76 -28.67 -21.60
CA ASN A 16 19.27 -28.66 -20.21
C ASN A 16 19.16 -27.29 -19.49
N ILE A 17 18.02 -27.06 -18.83
CA ILE A 17 17.81 -25.90 -17.96
C ILE A 17 18.64 -26.10 -16.68
N ASP A 18 19.83 -25.50 -16.63
CA ASP A 18 20.55 -25.32 -15.37
C ASP A 18 19.84 -24.24 -14.55
N PHE A 19 19.25 -24.63 -13.42
CA PHE A 19 18.49 -23.73 -12.54
C PHE A 19 19.32 -22.53 -12.09
N ARG A 20 20.65 -22.68 -11.91
CA ARG A 20 21.51 -21.54 -11.57
C ARG A 20 21.68 -20.55 -12.72
N GLN A 21 21.73 -21.04 -13.96
CA GLN A 21 21.82 -20.19 -15.15
C GLN A 21 20.47 -19.49 -15.44
N ALA A 22 19.36 -20.17 -15.19
CA ALA A 22 18.03 -19.58 -15.23
C ALA A 22 17.86 -18.48 -14.17
N ASP A 23 18.27 -18.73 -12.93
CA ASP A 23 18.24 -17.74 -11.84
C ASP A 23 19.11 -16.51 -12.15
N LEU A 24 20.34 -16.71 -12.63
CA LEU A 24 21.22 -15.62 -13.07
C LEU A 24 20.61 -14.85 -14.24
N CYS A 25 19.99 -15.51 -15.22
CA CYS A 25 19.38 -14.84 -16.37
C CYS A 25 18.10 -14.08 -15.99
N VAL A 26 17.28 -14.62 -15.08
CA VAL A 26 16.09 -13.96 -14.52
C VAL A 26 16.51 -12.74 -13.70
N MET A 27 17.52 -12.86 -12.84
CA MET A 27 18.08 -11.72 -12.10
C MET A 27 18.69 -10.68 -13.03
N THR A 28 19.43 -11.08 -14.07
CA THR A 28 20.02 -10.14 -15.05
C THR A 28 18.94 -9.43 -15.86
N ARG A 29 17.86 -10.12 -16.26
CA ARG A 29 16.70 -9.49 -16.91
C ARG A 29 15.93 -8.57 -15.97
N LEU A 30 15.67 -9.00 -14.72
CA LEU A 30 15.02 -8.16 -13.70
C LEU A 30 15.84 -6.91 -13.39
N LEU A 31 17.16 -7.02 -13.26
CA LEU A 31 18.07 -5.88 -13.08
C LEU A 31 18.18 -4.99 -14.33
N GLY A 32 17.90 -5.54 -15.52
CA GLY A 32 17.79 -4.76 -16.75
C GLY A 32 16.51 -3.91 -16.84
N TYR A 33 15.46 -4.29 -16.11
CA TYR A 33 14.18 -3.57 -16.08
C TYR A 33 13.94 -2.78 -14.79
N VAL A 34 14.57 -3.19 -13.70
CA VAL A 34 14.43 -2.58 -12.38
C VAL A 34 15.79 -2.27 -11.81
N ASP A 35 16.10 -0.98 -11.64
CA ASP A 35 17.26 -0.54 -10.88
C ASP A 35 16.85 -0.32 -9.41
N PRO A 36 17.24 -1.19 -8.47
CA PRO A 36 16.86 -1.06 -7.07
C PRO A 36 17.63 0.06 -6.34
N LEU A 37 18.72 0.56 -6.93
CA LEU A 37 19.57 1.61 -6.38
C LEU A 37 19.20 3.00 -6.90
N ASP A 38 18.29 3.09 -7.87
CA ASP A 38 17.76 4.35 -8.37
C ASP A 38 17.17 5.16 -7.19
N PRO A 39 17.59 6.43 -6.98
CA PRO A 39 17.13 7.24 -5.86
C PRO A 39 15.60 7.38 -5.79
N TYR A 40 14.91 7.41 -6.94
CA TYR A 40 13.45 7.49 -6.95
C TYR A 40 12.82 6.17 -6.49
N PHE A 41 13.35 5.02 -6.92
CA PHE A 41 12.90 3.71 -6.46
C PHE A 41 13.08 3.53 -4.95
N VAL A 42 14.26 3.88 -4.42
CA VAL A 42 14.52 3.85 -2.98
C VAL A 42 13.58 4.78 -2.23
N ALA A 43 13.38 6.01 -2.71
CA ALA A 43 12.43 6.95 -2.11
C ALA A 43 10.98 6.41 -2.14
N ALA A 44 10.57 5.76 -3.21
CA ALA A 44 9.26 5.11 -3.30
C ALA A 44 9.11 4.00 -2.25
N VAL A 45 10.08 3.08 -2.15
CA VAL A 45 10.04 2.00 -1.14
C VAL A 45 9.99 2.57 0.29
N LEU A 46 10.82 3.58 0.58
CA LEU A 46 10.85 4.22 1.89
C LEU A 46 9.52 4.89 2.23
N THR A 47 8.93 5.64 1.31
CA THR A 47 7.63 6.31 1.53
C THR A 47 6.47 5.31 1.63
N ILE A 48 6.51 4.20 0.88
CA ILE A 48 5.54 3.11 0.98
C ILE A 48 5.58 2.47 2.37
N ALA A 49 6.77 2.15 2.88
CA ALA A 49 6.95 1.52 4.19
C ALA A 49 6.69 2.49 5.35
N PHE A 50 7.14 3.75 5.22
CA PHE A 50 7.00 4.76 6.27
C PHE A 50 5.54 5.10 6.56
N ASN A 51 4.70 5.17 5.53
CA ASN A 51 3.29 5.55 5.67
C ASN A 51 2.57 4.70 6.74
N PRO A 52 2.48 3.36 6.61
CA PRO A 52 1.84 2.54 7.63
C PRO A 52 2.48 2.52 9.00
N LEU A 53 3.81 2.64 9.04
CA LEU A 53 4.53 2.75 10.30
C LEU A 53 4.17 4.04 11.03
N PHE A 54 4.12 5.17 10.32
CA PHE A 54 3.81 6.48 10.89
C PHE A 54 2.43 6.48 11.54
N TRP A 55 1.37 6.12 10.81
CA TRP A 55 0.02 6.19 11.39
C TRP A 55 -0.19 5.16 12.49
N ASN A 56 0.38 3.95 12.39
CA ASN A 56 0.30 2.95 13.46
C ASN A 56 0.98 3.42 14.74
N VAL A 57 2.20 3.98 14.63
CA VAL A 57 2.95 4.45 15.80
C VAL A 57 2.25 5.65 16.44
N VAL A 58 1.84 6.64 15.64
CA VAL A 58 1.21 7.86 16.16
C VAL A 58 -0.16 7.55 16.77
N ALA A 59 -0.98 6.73 16.11
CA ALA A 59 -2.31 6.39 16.62
C ALA A 59 -2.22 5.58 17.94
N ARG A 60 -1.30 4.61 18.03
CA ARG A 60 -1.08 3.85 19.29
C ARG A 60 -0.52 4.72 20.40
N TRP A 61 0.40 5.61 20.07
CA TRP A 61 0.92 6.57 21.05
C TRP A 61 -0.18 7.48 21.58
N GLU A 62 -1.08 7.94 20.71
CA GLU A 62 -2.25 8.69 21.13
C GLU A 62 -3.19 7.86 22.00
N GLN A 63 -3.49 6.62 21.62
CA GLN A 63 -4.38 5.75 22.39
C GLN A 63 -3.87 5.53 23.83
N LYS A 64 -2.55 5.43 24.02
CA LYS A 64 -1.93 5.26 25.34
C LYS A 64 -1.80 6.55 26.15
N THR A 65 -1.52 7.68 25.49
CA THR A 65 -1.09 8.91 26.19
C THR A 65 -2.13 10.02 26.18
N ARG A 66 -3.06 10.01 25.21
CA ARG A 66 -4.06 11.07 24.97
C ARG A 66 -3.47 12.47 24.82
N LYS A 67 -2.17 12.56 24.51
CA LYS A 67 -1.41 13.81 24.46
C LYS A 67 -1.74 14.65 23.23
N LEU A 68 -2.01 14.04 22.08
CA LEU A 68 -2.47 14.77 20.89
C LEU A 68 -3.85 15.37 21.14
N SER A 69 -4.80 14.58 21.66
CA SER A 69 -6.13 15.10 22.03
C SER A 69 -6.01 16.25 23.05
N GLY A 70 -5.10 16.12 24.03
CA GLY A 70 -4.84 17.17 25.01
C GLY A 70 -4.25 18.45 24.41
N ALA A 71 -3.26 18.32 23.51
CA ALA A 71 -2.62 19.46 22.86
C ALA A 71 -3.57 20.22 21.91
N PHE A 72 -4.44 19.51 21.19
CA PHE A 72 -5.45 20.11 20.31
C PHE A 72 -6.74 20.49 21.04
N GLY A 73 -6.87 20.18 22.33
CA GLY A 73 -8.06 20.44 23.14
C GLY A 73 -9.30 19.62 22.76
N SER A 74 -9.23 18.78 21.73
CA SER A 74 -10.33 17.91 21.28
C SER A 74 -9.81 16.68 20.54
N PRO A 75 -10.34 15.47 20.81
CA PRO A 75 -9.99 14.25 20.08
C PRO A 75 -10.38 14.31 18.59
N TYR A 76 -11.44 15.04 18.25
CA TYR A 76 -11.85 15.22 16.85
C TYR A 76 -10.86 16.08 16.08
N LEU A 77 -10.43 17.22 16.64
CA LEU A 77 -9.43 18.09 16.01
C LEU A 77 -8.11 17.36 15.83
N ALA A 78 -7.67 16.60 16.84
CA ALA A 78 -6.45 15.81 16.76
C ALA A 78 -6.55 14.70 15.69
N CYS A 79 -7.70 14.02 15.58
CA CYS A 79 -7.97 13.04 14.52
C CYS A 79 -7.98 13.68 13.12
N TYR A 80 -8.59 14.85 12.95
CA TYR A 80 -8.57 15.59 11.69
C TYR A 80 -7.15 16.04 11.29
N ALA A 81 -6.37 16.52 12.25
CA ALA A 81 -4.97 16.89 12.02
C ALA A 81 -4.13 15.67 11.61
N LEU A 82 -4.29 14.53 12.29
CA LEU A 82 -3.63 13.28 11.90
C LEU A 82 -4.07 12.82 10.51
N GLY A 83 -5.37 12.85 10.22
CA GLY A 83 -5.91 12.49 8.90
C GLY A 83 -5.35 13.38 7.78
N GLY A 84 -5.20 14.69 8.02
CA GLY A 84 -4.54 15.61 7.10
C GLY A 84 -3.07 15.24 6.84
N ALA A 85 -2.32 14.89 7.89
CA ALA A 85 -0.94 14.42 7.76
C ALA A 85 -0.86 13.09 6.97
N ILE A 86 -1.76 12.13 7.24
CA ILE A 86 -1.82 10.85 6.51
C ILE A 86 -2.15 11.09 5.03
N LEU A 87 -3.10 11.99 4.73
CA LEU A 87 -3.43 12.37 3.35
C LEU A 87 -2.22 12.96 2.62
N PHE A 88 -1.50 13.88 3.25
CA PHE A 88 -0.28 14.46 2.69
C PHE A 88 0.78 13.39 2.41
N LEU A 89 1.01 12.49 3.36
CA LEU A 89 1.93 11.37 3.20
C LEU A 89 1.49 10.40 2.10
N ASN A 90 0.18 10.18 1.91
CA ASN A 90 -0.34 9.35 0.83
C ASN A 90 -0.14 10.01 -0.55
N VAL A 91 -0.26 11.33 -0.65
CA VAL A 91 0.07 12.09 -1.86
C VAL A 91 1.57 11.98 -2.17
N LEU A 92 2.42 12.20 -1.16
CA LEU A 92 3.88 12.09 -1.30
C LEU A 92 4.28 10.68 -1.77
N ARG A 93 3.76 9.63 -1.12
CA ARG A 93 4.00 8.24 -1.53
C ARG A 93 3.58 7.99 -2.98
N SER A 94 2.40 8.46 -3.38
CA SER A 94 1.90 8.27 -4.75
C SER A 94 2.74 9.03 -5.78
N HIS A 95 3.25 10.20 -5.41
CA HIS A 95 4.19 10.95 -6.22
C HIS A 95 5.52 10.19 -6.38
N CYS A 96 6.14 9.73 -5.30
CA CYS A 96 7.38 8.96 -5.35
C CYS A 96 7.20 7.65 -6.14
N PHE A 97 6.09 6.92 -5.95
CA PHE A 97 5.76 5.74 -6.75
C PHE A 97 5.73 6.07 -8.24
N THR A 98 5.03 7.15 -8.61
CA THR A 98 4.90 7.55 -10.02
C THR A 98 6.25 7.96 -10.60
N GLN A 99 7.06 8.72 -9.86
CA GLN A 99 8.41 9.11 -10.31
C GLN A 99 9.31 7.88 -10.53
N ALA A 100 9.34 6.94 -9.58
CA ALA A 100 10.11 5.70 -9.71
C ALA A 100 9.63 4.82 -10.87
N MET A 101 8.32 4.80 -11.13
CA MET A 101 7.74 4.05 -12.24
C MET A 101 8.13 4.65 -13.60
N LEU A 102 8.19 5.98 -13.69
CA LEU A 102 8.53 6.71 -14.91
C LEU A 102 10.04 6.84 -15.15
N SER A 103 10.87 6.72 -14.11
CA SER A 103 12.34 6.77 -14.23
C SER A 103 12.95 5.49 -14.81
N GLN A 104 12.19 4.39 -14.86
CA GLN A 104 12.68 3.07 -15.23
C GLN A 104 12.15 2.56 -16.58
N PRO A 105 12.86 1.62 -17.24
CA PRO A 105 12.47 1.11 -18.54
C PRO A 105 11.07 0.47 -18.56
N ARG A 106 10.37 0.64 -19.68
CA ARG A 106 9.08 -0.02 -19.94
C ARG A 106 9.31 -1.38 -20.60
N MET A 107 8.34 -2.27 -20.43
CA MET A 107 8.38 -3.61 -20.99
C MET A 107 7.43 -3.72 -22.19
N ASP A 108 7.99 -3.88 -23.39
CA ASP A 108 7.24 -3.90 -24.65
C ASP A 108 6.14 -4.98 -24.68
N SER A 109 6.35 -6.13 -24.02
CA SER A 109 5.33 -7.18 -23.95
C SER A 109 4.07 -6.76 -23.19
N LEU A 110 4.19 -5.81 -22.26
CA LEU A 110 3.08 -5.26 -21.50
C LEU A 110 2.48 -4.00 -22.16
N ASP A 111 3.14 -3.46 -23.19
CA ASP A 111 2.68 -2.29 -23.95
C ASP A 111 1.73 -2.70 -25.07
N ASN A 112 0.55 -3.20 -24.68
CA ASN A 112 -0.48 -3.59 -25.63
C ASN A 112 -1.88 -3.13 -25.17
N PRO A 113 -2.84 -2.98 -26.11
CA PRO A 113 -4.17 -2.45 -25.78
C PRO A 113 -4.93 -3.28 -24.75
N VAL A 114 -4.74 -4.60 -24.74
CA VAL A 114 -5.40 -5.50 -23.78
C VAL A 114 -4.87 -5.24 -22.37
N ALA A 115 -3.55 -5.15 -22.20
CA ALA A 115 -2.93 -4.81 -20.92
C ALA A 115 -3.41 -3.44 -20.42
N TYR A 116 -3.46 -2.43 -21.30
CA TYR A 116 -3.99 -1.12 -20.94
C TYR A 116 -5.44 -1.18 -20.44
N GLN A 117 -6.32 -1.92 -21.12
CA GLN A 117 -7.72 -2.12 -20.70
C GLN A 117 -7.81 -2.85 -19.36
N VAL A 118 -6.97 -3.86 -19.14
CA VAL A 118 -6.89 -4.56 -17.84
C VAL A 118 -6.47 -3.59 -16.73
N GLY A 119 -5.47 -2.75 -16.98
CA GLY A 119 -5.03 -1.75 -16.02
C GLY A 119 -6.11 -0.70 -15.71
N LEU A 120 -6.88 -0.28 -16.72
CA LEU A 120 -8.01 0.63 -16.55
C LEU A 120 -9.14 -0.01 -15.71
N ALA A 121 -9.46 -1.28 -15.98
CA ALA A 121 -10.45 -2.02 -15.20
C ALA A 121 -10.01 -2.15 -13.73
N LEU A 122 -8.73 -2.45 -13.48
CA LEU A 122 -8.17 -2.53 -12.13
C LEU A 122 -8.25 -1.19 -11.38
N LEU A 123 -7.93 -0.07 -12.04
CA LEU A 123 -8.09 1.27 -11.45
C LEU A 123 -9.55 1.60 -11.14
N ALA A 124 -10.47 1.22 -12.02
CA ALA A 124 -11.90 1.46 -11.79
C ALA A 124 -12.38 0.67 -10.57
N VAL A 125 -12.07 -0.63 -10.51
CA VAL A 125 -12.43 -1.50 -9.36
C VAL A 125 -11.78 -1.01 -8.07
N GLY A 126 -10.48 -0.71 -8.12
CA GLY A 126 -9.74 -0.23 -6.95
C GLY A 126 -10.28 1.10 -6.43
N SER A 127 -10.61 2.04 -7.32
CA SER A 127 -11.20 3.32 -6.96
C SER A 127 -12.59 3.17 -6.36
N VAL A 128 -13.44 2.29 -6.91
CA VAL A 128 -14.75 1.96 -6.32
C VAL A 128 -14.58 1.42 -4.90
N LEU A 129 -13.67 0.46 -4.69
CA LEU A 129 -13.41 -0.09 -3.36
C LEU A 129 -12.94 0.99 -2.38
N VAL A 130 -11.97 1.83 -2.76
CA VAL A 130 -11.45 2.90 -1.89
C VAL A 130 -12.52 3.92 -1.56
N LEU A 131 -13.21 4.46 -2.57
CA LEU A 131 -14.20 5.52 -2.37
C LEU A 131 -15.41 5.00 -1.58
N SER A 132 -15.95 3.83 -1.91
CA SER A 132 -17.06 3.25 -1.16
C SER A 132 -16.66 2.90 0.28
N SER A 133 -15.42 2.46 0.52
CA SER A 133 -14.91 2.27 1.89
C SER A 133 -14.89 3.58 2.66
N PHE A 134 -14.37 4.65 2.04
CA PHE A 134 -14.30 5.98 2.63
C PHE A 134 -15.69 6.53 2.97
N PHE A 135 -16.67 6.40 2.06
CA PHE A 135 -18.04 6.82 2.32
C PHE A 135 -18.70 6.03 3.45
N ALA A 136 -18.46 4.71 3.53
CA ALA A 136 -19.06 3.87 4.55
C ALA A 136 -18.42 4.06 5.94
N LEU A 137 -17.10 4.30 6.00
CA LEU A 137 -16.39 4.59 7.26
C LEU A 137 -16.52 6.05 7.70
N GLY A 138 -16.58 6.99 6.76
CA GLY A 138 -16.39 8.41 7.00
C GLY A 138 -14.94 8.78 7.27
N PHE A 139 -14.66 10.08 7.43
CA PHE A 139 -13.30 10.58 7.65
C PHE A 139 -12.66 9.99 8.92
N THR A 140 -13.33 10.09 10.06
CA THR A 140 -12.80 9.62 11.35
C THR A 140 -12.63 8.10 11.37
N GLY A 141 -13.55 7.35 10.75
CA GLY A 141 -13.42 5.89 10.62
C GLY A 141 -12.26 5.47 9.71
N THR A 142 -11.91 6.29 8.73
CA THR A 142 -10.78 6.04 7.82
C THR A 142 -9.44 6.37 8.47
N PHE A 143 -9.36 7.48 9.20
CA PHE A 143 -8.11 8.00 9.76
C PHE A 143 -7.95 7.68 11.26
N LEU A 144 -8.21 6.43 11.64
CA LEU A 144 -7.90 5.85 12.96
C LEU A 144 -8.59 6.56 14.14
N GLY A 145 -9.81 7.08 13.93
CA GLY A 145 -10.59 7.77 14.97
C GLY A 145 -10.89 6.90 16.20
N ASP A 146 -10.91 5.58 16.05
CA ASP A 146 -11.02 4.61 17.14
C ASP A 146 -9.89 4.76 18.18
N TYR A 147 -8.67 5.09 17.76
CA TYR A 147 -7.53 5.36 18.65
C TYR A 147 -7.69 6.67 19.42
N PHE A 148 -8.42 7.62 18.84
CA PHE A 148 -8.85 8.87 19.48
C PHE A 148 -10.12 8.69 20.33
N GLY A 149 -10.63 7.46 20.47
CA GLY A 149 -11.85 7.17 21.24
C GLY A 149 -13.14 7.53 20.50
N ILE A 150 -13.06 7.89 19.22
CA ILE A 150 -14.20 8.15 18.34
C ILE A 150 -14.63 6.81 17.74
N LEU A 151 -15.30 6.00 18.55
CA LEU A 151 -15.65 4.63 18.21
C LEU A 151 -17.02 4.58 17.53
N LYS A 152 -17.10 3.93 16.37
CA LYS A 152 -18.39 3.55 15.78
C LYS A 152 -19.13 2.59 16.73
N GLU A 153 -20.45 2.52 16.57
CA GLU A 153 -21.29 1.60 17.35
C GLU A 153 -21.02 0.15 16.98
N ALA A 154 -20.90 -0.12 15.68
CA ALA A 154 -20.59 -1.44 15.14
C ALA A 154 -19.62 -1.35 13.95
N ARG A 155 -18.98 -2.48 13.65
CA ARG A 155 -18.19 -2.66 12.42
C ARG A 155 -19.12 -2.47 11.21
N VAL A 156 -18.65 -1.73 10.21
CA VAL A 156 -19.39 -1.52 8.97
C VAL A 156 -19.44 -2.85 8.22
N THR A 157 -20.66 -3.31 7.91
CA THR A 157 -20.90 -4.56 7.16
C THR A 157 -21.54 -4.31 5.80
N THR A 158 -21.73 -3.05 5.41
CA THR A 158 -22.23 -2.69 4.07
C THR A 158 -21.11 -2.72 3.04
N PHE A 159 -21.46 -2.65 1.76
CA PHE A 159 -20.47 -2.55 0.68
C PHE A 159 -19.44 -1.44 0.94
N PRO A 160 -18.14 -1.71 0.72
CA PRO A 160 -17.52 -2.95 0.22
C PRO A 160 -17.11 -3.97 1.29
N PHE A 161 -17.41 -3.73 2.57
CA PHE A 161 -17.03 -4.60 3.69
C PHE A 161 -17.82 -5.92 3.78
N ASN A 162 -18.93 -6.06 3.03
CA ASN A 162 -19.67 -7.33 2.94
C ASN A 162 -19.03 -8.35 2.00
N ILE A 163 -18.15 -7.92 1.09
CA ILE A 163 -17.55 -8.78 0.06
C ILE A 163 -16.06 -9.02 0.30
N LEU A 164 -15.37 -8.12 1.00
CA LEU A 164 -13.92 -8.12 1.14
C LEU A 164 -13.54 -7.50 2.48
N ASP A 165 -12.65 -8.15 3.21
CA ASP A 165 -12.01 -7.57 4.38
C ASP A 165 -10.96 -6.54 3.97
N ASN A 166 -10.89 -5.43 4.70
CA ASN A 166 -9.93 -4.34 4.45
C ASN A 166 -9.95 -3.80 3.00
N PRO A 167 -11.14 -3.48 2.44
CA PRO A 167 -11.32 -3.16 1.02
C PRO A 167 -10.54 -1.93 0.56
N MET A 168 -10.24 -0.99 1.45
CA MET A 168 -9.42 0.19 1.14
C MET A 168 -7.96 -0.17 0.83
N TYR A 169 -7.38 -1.12 1.57
CA TYR A 169 -6.00 -1.58 1.33
C TYR A 169 -5.90 -2.30 -0.01
N TRP A 170 -6.80 -3.26 -0.26
CA TRP A 170 -6.84 -3.98 -1.54
C TRP A 170 -7.20 -3.10 -2.73
N GLY A 171 -8.12 -2.15 -2.55
CA GLY A 171 -8.47 -1.18 -3.58
C GLY A 171 -7.30 -0.26 -3.94
N SER A 172 -6.54 0.19 -2.93
CA SER A 172 -5.31 0.96 -3.17
C SER A 172 -4.24 0.14 -3.88
N THR A 173 -4.07 -1.14 -3.54
CA THR A 173 -3.13 -2.04 -4.25
C THR A 173 -3.58 -2.26 -5.70
N ALA A 174 -4.87 -2.48 -5.94
CA ALA A 174 -5.43 -2.61 -7.29
C ALA A 174 -5.21 -1.34 -8.13
N ASN A 175 -5.31 -0.16 -7.51
CA ASN A 175 -5.00 1.10 -8.18
C ASN A 175 -3.53 1.20 -8.60
N TYR A 176 -2.58 0.88 -7.72
CA TYR A 176 -1.16 0.87 -8.07
C TYR A 176 -0.85 -0.18 -9.15
N LEU A 177 -1.46 -1.35 -9.06
CA LEU A 177 -1.32 -2.40 -10.07
C LEU A 177 -1.84 -1.94 -11.44
N GLY A 178 -3.04 -1.38 -11.47
CA GLY A 178 -3.65 -0.88 -12.70
C GLY A 178 -2.82 0.22 -13.35
N TRP A 179 -2.30 1.14 -12.54
CA TRP A 179 -1.40 2.20 -13.00
C TRP A 179 -0.09 1.64 -13.58
N ALA A 180 0.54 0.68 -12.89
CA ALA A 180 1.77 0.04 -13.36
C ALA A 180 1.58 -0.71 -14.68
N ILE A 181 0.45 -1.40 -14.85
CA ILE A 181 0.11 -2.12 -16.08
C ILE A 181 -0.15 -1.14 -17.23
N MET A 182 -0.93 -0.07 -17.01
CA MET A 182 -1.17 0.96 -18.03
C MET A 182 0.13 1.63 -18.49
N HIS A 183 1.10 1.76 -17.58
CA HIS A 183 2.42 2.29 -17.90
C HIS A 183 3.42 1.22 -18.36
N ALA A 184 3.01 -0.03 -18.55
CA ALA A 184 3.87 -1.14 -18.95
C ALA A 184 5.19 -1.19 -18.13
N SER A 185 5.12 -0.88 -16.82
CA SER A 185 6.30 -0.62 -15.98
C SER A 185 6.59 -1.78 -15.03
N PRO A 186 7.68 -2.55 -15.24
CA PRO A 186 8.11 -3.59 -14.31
C PRO A 186 8.46 -3.04 -12.92
N ALA A 187 9.04 -1.84 -12.87
CA ALA A 187 9.32 -1.13 -11.62
C ALA A 187 8.03 -0.87 -10.84
N GLY A 188 6.99 -0.39 -11.53
CA GLY A 188 5.66 -0.19 -10.95
C GLY A 188 5.03 -1.49 -10.43
N LEU A 189 5.21 -2.60 -11.15
CA LEU A 189 4.74 -3.93 -10.69
C LEU A 189 5.48 -4.38 -9.42
N GLY A 190 6.81 -4.20 -9.39
CA GLY A 190 7.64 -4.48 -8.22
C GLY A 190 7.22 -3.64 -7.01
N LEU A 191 7.07 -2.33 -7.19
CA LEU A 191 6.60 -1.43 -6.14
C LEU A 191 5.19 -1.77 -5.67
N THR A 192 4.31 -2.23 -6.57
CA THR A 192 2.97 -2.70 -6.21
C THR A 192 3.03 -3.93 -5.31
N ALA A 193 3.94 -4.88 -5.59
CA ALA A 193 4.17 -6.03 -4.72
C ALA A 193 4.66 -5.59 -3.33
N VAL A 194 5.54 -4.58 -3.27
CA VAL A 194 5.97 -3.98 -2.00
C VAL A 194 4.80 -3.35 -1.25
N VAL A 195 3.93 -2.58 -1.94
CA VAL A 195 2.71 -2.02 -1.33
C VAL A 195 1.82 -3.13 -0.75
N ALA A 196 1.57 -4.19 -1.52
CA ALA A 196 0.75 -5.31 -1.08
C ALA A 196 1.33 -5.99 0.18
N LEU A 197 2.64 -6.25 0.20
CA LEU A 197 3.32 -6.85 1.35
C LEU A 197 3.21 -5.97 2.59
N ILE A 198 3.51 -4.68 2.46
CA ILE A 198 3.45 -3.72 3.55
C ILE A 198 2.03 -3.58 4.09
N TYR A 199 1.02 -3.58 3.22
CA TYR A 199 -0.39 -3.54 3.64
C TYR A 199 -0.83 -4.81 4.37
N VAL A 200 -0.42 -6.00 3.91
CA VAL A 200 -0.68 -7.24 4.64
C VAL A 200 -0.08 -7.20 6.03
N VAL A 201 1.17 -6.72 6.16
CA VAL A 201 1.81 -6.54 7.46
C VAL A 201 1.01 -5.54 8.31
N ALA A 202 0.62 -4.38 7.76
CA ALA A 202 -0.17 -3.39 8.49
C ALA A 202 -1.50 -3.97 9.01
N ILE A 203 -2.23 -4.72 8.18
CA ILE A 203 -3.48 -5.38 8.55
C ILE A 203 -3.26 -6.36 9.72
N LEU A 204 -2.22 -7.20 9.65
CA LEU A 204 -1.89 -8.15 10.72
C LEU A 204 -1.60 -7.48 12.07
N TYR A 205 -1.08 -6.26 12.05
CA TYR A 205 -0.85 -5.47 13.26
C TYR A 205 -2.11 -4.72 13.72
N GLU A 206 -2.91 -4.18 12.79
CA GLU A 206 -4.08 -3.33 13.07
C GLU A 206 -5.29 -4.12 13.57
N GLU A 207 -5.65 -5.22 12.90
CA GLU A 207 -6.85 -6.01 13.22
C GLU A 207 -6.94 -6.47 14.69
N PRO A 208 -5.90 -7.12 15.29
CA PRO A 208 -5.99 -7.56 16.67
C PRO A 208 -6.12 -6.38 17.64
N PHE A 209 -5.55 -5.23 17.31
CA PHE A 209 -5.58 -4.05 18.16
C PHE A 209 -6.95 -3.36 18.11
N THR A 210 -7.51 -3.17 16.92
CA THR A 210 -8.86 -2.62 16.77
C THR A 210 -9.90 -3.54 17.40
N ALA A 211 -9.79 -4.87 17.23
CA ALA A 211 -10.67 -5.83 17.88
C ALA A 211 -10.66 -5.69 19.42
N GLU A 212 -9.49 -5.47 20.01
CA GLU A 212 -9.35 -5.28 21.45
C GLU A 212 -10.03 -4.00 21.93
N ILE A 213 -9.90 -2.88 21.20
CA ILE A 213 -10.57 -1.62 21.55
C ILE A 213 -12.10 -1.81 21.58
N TYR A 214 -12.68 -2.47 20.58
CA TYR A 214 -14.12 -2.73 20.53
C TYR A 214 -14.58 -3.73 21.61
N ARG A 215 -13.75 -4.73 21.97
CA ARG A 215 -14.02 -5.65 23.08
C ARG A 215 -14.04 -4.96 24.44
N GLN A 216 -13.11 -4.03 24.68
CA GLN A 216 -13.08 -3.25 25.91
C GLN A 216 -14.32 -2.36 26.04
N LYS A 217 -14.77 -1.74 24.94
CA LYS A 217 -16.01 -0.96 24.89
C LYS A 217 -17.22 -1.82 25.29
N SER A 218 -17.42 -2.99 24.68
CA SER A 218 -18.56 -3.85 25.00
C SER A 218 -18.58 -4.29 26.47
N SER A 219 -17.41 -4.59 27.04
CA SER A 219 -17.27 -4.94 28.46
C SER A 219 -17.62 -3.78 29.41
N GLN A 220 -17.27 -2.53 29.06
CA GLN A 220 -17.61 -1.35 29.86
C GLN A 220 -19.10 -1.03 29.81
N PHE A 221 -19.74 -1.21 28.65
CA PHE A 221 -21.19 -1.09 28.53
C PHE A 221 -21.92 -2.13 29.38
N HIS A 222 -21.47 -3.38 29.36
CA HIS A 222 -22.09 -4.45 30.15
C HIS A 222 -21.93 -4.25 31.67
N LYS A 223 -20.83 -3.63 32.14
CA LYS A 223 -20.65 -3.28 33.55
C LYS A 223 -21.47 -2.07 34.03
N ARG A 224 -21.97 -1.25 33.10
CA ARG A 224 -22.73 -0.03 33.40
C ARG A 224 -24.25 -0.21 33.21
N SER A 225 -24.68 -1.32 32.61
CA SER A 225 -26.07 -1.75 32.50
C SER A 225 -26.48 -2.60 33.70
#